data_AF-A0A3D2MBC3-F1
#
_entry.id   AF-A0A3D2MBC3-F1
#
_cell.length_a   1.000
_cell.length_b   1.000
_cell.length_c   1.000
_cell.angle_alpha   90.00
_cell.angle_beta   90.00
_cell.angle_gamma   90.00
#
_symmetry.space_group_name_H-M   'P 1'
#
loop_
_entity.id
_entity.type
_entity.pdbx_description
1 polymer ?
#
loop_
_entity_poly.entity_id
_entity_poly.type
_entity_poly.pdbx_seq_one_letter_code
_entity_poly.pdbx_strand_id
1 'polypeptide(L)'
;MINITTKELEIDNELKNKIEFICDFCNAKPTIINGNIRNITRTNLSYVEPHRIIIKGITFLAFNYSKTLYVGNLSNKLELKDLETFIKQFN
;
A
#
# COMPACT_ATOMS: atom_id res chain seq x y z
N MET A 1 0.44 -16.67 27.06
CA MET A 1 1.01 -16.60 25.69
C MET A 1 0.01 -15.87 24.81
N ILE A 2 0.43 -14.82 24.11
CA ILE A 2 -0.45 -14.08 23.20
C ILE A 2 -0.50 -14.85 21.89
N ASN A 3 -1.70 -15.25 21.46
CA ASN A 3 -1.90 -15.92 20.19
C ASN A 3 -2.34 -14.90 19.14
N ILE A 4 -1.72 -14.93 17.97
CA ILE A 4 -2.00 -14.02 16.86
C ILE A 4 -2.40 -14.85 15.65
N THR A 5 -3.58 -14.58 15.09
CA THR A 5 -4.03 -15.18 13.83
C THR A 5 -3.80 -14.19 12.70
N THR A 6 -3.07 -14.59 11.67
CA THR A 6 -2.81 -13.77 10.47
C THR A 6 -3.70 -14.25 9.33
N LYS A 7 -4.31 -13.30 8.61
CA LYS A 7 -4.99 -13.56 7.34
C LYS A 7 -4.48 -12.55 6.31
N GLU A 8 -4.21 -13.01 5.11
CA GLU A 8 -3.86 -12.13 3.99
C GLU A 8 -5.06 -11.26 3.61
N LEU A 9 -4.79 -10.01 3.28
CA LEU A 9 -5.78 -9.06 2.82
C LEU A 9 -5.44 -8.73 1.37
N GLU A 10 -6.34 -9.04 0.44
CA GLU A 10 -6.11 -8.76 -0.98
C GLU A 10 -6.24 -7.25 -1.24
N ILE A 11 -5.35 -6.72 -2.08
CA ILE A 11 -5.47 -5.33 -2.54
C ILE A 11 -6.74 -5.17 -3.38
N ASP A 12 -7.44 -4.05 -3.18
CA ASP A 12 -8.61 -3.74 -3.98
C ASP A 12 -8.23 -3.55 -5.47
N ASN A 13 -9.02 -4.14 -6.36
CA ASN A 13 -8.75 -4.12 -7.79
C ASN A 13 -8.79 -2.69 -8.36
N GLU A 14 -9.64 -1.81 -7.85
CA GLU A 14 -9.70 -0.41 -8.30
C GLU A 14 -8.41 0.33 -7.95
N LEU A 15 -7.92 0.14 -6.72
CA LEU A 15 -6.65 0.71 -6.28
C LEU A 15 -5.47 0.17 -7.09
N LYS A 16 -5.43 -1.16 -7.28
CA LYS A 16 -4.40 -1.82 -8.09
C LYS A 16 -4.35 -1.27 -9.51
N ASN A 17 -5.49 -1.24 -10.20
CA ASN A 17 -5.58 -0.77 -11.59
C ASN A 17 -5.15 0.70 -11.72
N LYS A 18 -5.53 1.56 -10.78
CA LYS A 18 -5.12 2.97 -10.80
C LYS A 18 -3.61 3.13 -10.68
N ILE A 19 -2.98 2.35 -9.79
CA ILE A 19 -1.54 2.41 -9.57
C ILE A 19 -0.78 1.86 -10.77
N GLU A 20 -1.21 0.74 -11.32
CA GLU A 20 -0.65 0.18 -12.57
C GLU A 20 -0.75 1.19 -13.71
N PHE A 21 -1.92 1.79 -13.91
CA PHE A 21 -2.13 2.83 -14.93
C PHE A 21 -1.18 4.03 -14.76
N ILE A 22 -1.08 4.61 -13.56
CA ILE A 22 -0.18 5.74 -13.27
C ILE A 22 1.30 5.34 -13.51
N CYS A 23 1.68 4.13 -13.11
CA CYS A 23 3.04 3.64 -13.30
C CYS A 23 3.37 3.45 -14.79
N ASP A 24 2.41 2.99 -15.59
CA ASP A 24 2.57 2.86 -17.04
C ASP A 24 2.86 4.22 -17.71
N PHE A 25 2.18 5.30 -17.30
CA PHE A 25 2.50 6.67 -17.77
C PHE A 25 3.91 7.12 -17.41
N CYS A 26 4.46 6.62 -16.29
CA CYS A 26 5.78 6.97 -15.79
C CYS A 26 6.88 5.99 -16.26
N ASN A 27 6.53 5.06 -17.15
CA ASN A 27 7.37 3.94 -17.63
C ASN A 27 7.99 3.15 -16.46
N ALA A 28 7.20 2.93 -15.40
CA ALA A 28 7.59 2.25 -14.17
C ALA A 28 6.77 0.97 -13.99
N LYS A 29 7.35 -0.06 -13.37
CA LYS A 29 6.62 -1.28 -12.99
C LYS A 29 6.39 -1.32 -11.48
N PRO A 30 5.15 -1.34 -10.99
CA PRO A 30 4.87 -1.51 -9.58
C PRO A 30 5.02 -2.98 -9.19
N THR A 31 5.63 -3.25 -8.04
CA THR A 31 5.55 -4.56 -7.37
C THR A 31 4.63 -4.44 -6.17
N ILE A 32 3.51 -5.14 -6.19
CA ILE A 32 2.49 -5.07 -5.13
C ILE A 32 2.59 -6.31 -4.25
N ILE A 33 2.70 -6.09 -2.95
CA ILE A 33 2.70 -7.12 -1.92
C ILE A 33 1.50 -6.84 -1.02
N ASN A 34 0.62 -7.83 -0.91
CA ASN A 34 -0.58 -7.75 -0.09
C ASN A 34 -0.24 -7.57 1.39
N GLY A 35 -1.07 -6.78 2.06
CA GLY A 35 -1.08 -6.63 3.50
C GLY A 35 -1.72 -7.83 4.20
N ASN A 36 -1.79 -7.75 5.52
CA ASN A 36 -2.36 -8.79 6.36
C ASN A 36 -3.22 -8.16 7.44
N ILE A 37 -4.26 -8.86 7.87
CA ILE A 37 -4.94 -8.58 9.13
C ILE A 37 -4.44 -9.56 10.19
N ARG A 38 -3.95 -9.02 11.30
CA ARG A 38 -3.44 -9.78 12.44
C ARG A 38 -4.38 -9.57 13.62
N ASN A 39 -5.02 -10.63 14.07
CA ASN A 39 -5.99 -10.59 15.16
C ASN A 39 -5.39 -11.20 16.41
N ILE A 40 -5.50 -10.50 17.54
CA ILE A 40 -5.09 -11.04 18.84
C ILE A 40 -6.24 -11.90 19.38
N THR A 41 -5.98 -13.21 19.53
CA THR A 41 -6.99 -14.19 19.95
C THR A 41 -7.58 -13.81 21.32
N ARG A 42 -8.90 -13.98 21.48
CA ARG A 42 -9.69 -13.61 22.68
C ARG A 42 -9.77 -12.11 22.98
N THR A 43 -9.39 -11.26 22.03
CA THR A 43 -9.60 -9.81 22.11
C THR A 43 -10.25 -9.30 20.84
N ASN A 44 -10.77 -8.08 20.87
CA ASN A 44 -11.26 -7.35 19.71
C ASN A 44 -10.15 -6.51 19.03
N LEU A 45 -8.89 -6.76 19.35
CA LEU A 45 -7.76 -6.02 18.78
C LEU A 45 -7.32 -6.67 17.47
N SER A 46 -7.43 -5.88 16.41
CA SER A 46 -7.00 -6.21 15.06
C SER A 46 -5.99 -5.18 14.58
N TYR A 47 -4.85 -5.66 14.10
CA TYR A 47 -3.86 -4.84 13.41
C TYR A 47 -3.98 -5.06 11.91
N VAL A 48 -4.11 -3.97 11.15
CA VAL A 48 -4.12 -4.00 9.69
C VAL A 48 -2.75 -3.58 9.19
N GLU A 49 -2.01 -4.55 8.64
CA GLU A 49 -0.75 -4.32 7.95
C GLU A 49 -1.06 -3.75 6.55
N PRO A 50 -0.45 -2.61 6.16
CA PRO A 50 -0.70 -2.02 4.85
C PRO A 50 -0.14 -2.87 3.71
N HIS A 51 -0.73 -2.70 2.53
CA HIS A 51 -0.15 -3.18 1.28
C HIS A 51 1.14 -2.43 0.98
N ARG A 52 2.16 -3.14 0.48
CA ARG A 52 3.42 -2.54 0.06
C ARG A 52 3.48 -2.48 -1.45
N ILE A 53 3.79 -1.32 -1.98
CA ILE A 53 3.84 -1.05 -3.40
C ILE A 53 5.23 -0.48 -3.68
N ILE A 54 6.05 -1.23 -4.39
CA ILE A 54 7.43 -0.85 -4.68
C ILE A 54 7.49 -0.32 -6.11
N ILE A 55 7.85 0.94 -6.26
CA ILE A 55 7.99 1.62 -7.56
C ILE A 55 9.37 2.26 -7.59
N LYS A 56 10.23 1.87 -8.54
CA LYS A 56 11.61 2.37 -8.69
C LYS A 56 12.43 2.32 -7.39
N GLY A 57 12.23 1.29 -6.57
CA GLY A 57 12.92 1.11 -5.28
C GLY A 57 12.33 1.92 -4.12
N ILE A 58 11.35 2.80 -4.37
CA ILE A 58 10.61 3.52 -3.33
C ILE A 58 9.46 2.64 -2.87
N THR A 59 9.34 2.47 -1.55
CA THR A 59 8.24 1.71 -0.94
C THR A 59 7.10 2.64 -0.55
N PHE A 60 5.93 2.37 -1.10
CA PHE A 60 4.67 3.01 -0.76
C PHE A 60 3.82 2.05 0.07
N LEU A 61 3.14 2.58 1.09
CA LEU A 61 2.19 1.84 1.91
C LEU A 61 0.78 2.31 1.53
N ALA A 62 -0.10 1.36 1.25
CA ALA A 62 -1.46 1.63 0.83
C ALA A 62 -2.45 0.83 1.68
N PHE A 63 -3.63 1.42 1.87
CA PHE A 63 -4.76 0.76 2.52
C PHE A 63 -5.92 0.70 1.54
N ASN A 64 -6.66 -0.41 1.53
CA ASN A 64 -7.88 -0.50 0.74
C ASN A 64 -8.83 0.64 1.17
N TYR A 65 -9.56 1.19 0.19
CA TYR A 65 -10.51 2.29 0.36
C TYR A 65 -9.88 3.64 0.80
N SER A 66 -8.56 3.73 0.95
CA SER A 66 -7.86 5.00 1.20
C SER A 66 -7.46 5.68 -0.10
N LYS A 67 -7.58 7.01 -0.14
CA LYS A 67 -7.04 7.86 -1.23
C LYS A 67 -5.58 8.27 -0.99
N THR A 68 -5.10 8.06 0.23
CA THR A 68 -3.76 8.44 0.67
C THR A 68 -2.84 7.22 0.65
N LEU A 69 -1.71 7.40 -0.01
CA LEU A 69 -0.53 6.54 0.03
C LEU A 69 0.46 7.11 1.04
N TYR A 70 1.34 6.26 1.53
CA TYR A 70 2.36 6.64 2.50
C TYR A 70 3.75 6.29 1.99
N VAL A 71 4.70 7.22 2.03
CA VAL A 71 6.03 7.03 1.44
C VAL A 71 7.04 6.62 2.51
N GLY A 72 7.48 5.36 2.48
CA GLY A 72 8.46 4.78 3.40
C GLY A 72 7.96 4.56 4.84
N ASN A 73 7.14 5.46 5.38
CA ASN A 73 6.56 5.38 6.73
C ASN A 73 5.14 5.98 6.76
N LEU A 74 4.41 5.78 7.87
CA LEU A 74 3.03 6.25 8.04
C LEU A 74 2.88 7.76 8.32
N SER A 75 3.98 8.50 8.44
CA SER A 75 3.96 9.95 8.66
C SER A 75 3.93 10.73 7.34
N ASN A 76 4.60 10.20 6.32
CA ASN A 76 4.74 10.84 5.01
C ASN A 76 3.55 10.47 4.11
N LYS A 77 2.59 11.38 3.99
CA LYS A 77 1.37 11.20 3.19
C LYS A 77 1.56 11.71 1.77
N LEU A 78 0.99 11.00 0.81
CA LEU A 78 0.91 11.34 -0.60
C LEU A 78 -0.49 10.99 -1.10
N GLU A 79 -1.19 11.92 -1.75
CA GLU A 79 -2.46 11.55 -2.39
C GLU A 79 -2.21 10.75 -3.67
N LEU A 80 -3.11 9.82 -3.98
CA LEU A 80 -3.00 9.01 -5.20
C LEU A 80 -2.94 9.87 -6.48
N LYS A 81 -3.57 11.05 -6.47
CA LYS A 81 -3.54 12.01 -7.59
C LYS A 81 -2.14 12.58 -7.84
N ASP A 82 -1.35 12.71 -6.78
CA ASP A 82 0.00 13.31 -6.85
C ASP A 82 1.09 12.26 -7.10
N LEU A 83 0.71 10.97 -7.17
CA LEU A 83 1.64 9.87 -7.37
C LEU A 83 2.43 10.02 -8.68
N GLU A 84 1.78 10.44 -9.75
CA GLU A 84 2.42 10.66 -11.05
C GLU A 84 3.50 11.75 -10.96
N THR A 85 3.14 12.91 -10.38
CA THR A 85 4.05 14.04 -10.20
C THR A 85 5.23 13.64 -9.32
N PHE A 86 4.98 12.89 -8.24
CA PHE A 86 6.02 12.39 -7.35
C PHE A 86 7.00 11.47 -8.07
N ILE A 87 6.52 10.47 -8.82
CA ILE A 87 7.40 9.54 -9.55
C ILE A 87 8.23 10.28 -10.61
N LYS A 88 7.66 11.29 -11.27
CA LYS A 88 8.36 12.12 -12.26
C LYS A 88 9.50 12.96 -11.68
N GLN A 89 9.47 13.30 -10.38
CA GLN A 89 10.57 14.03 -9.74
C GLN A 89 11.86 13.21 -9.63
N PHE A 90 11.75 11.88 -9.68
CA PHE A 90 12.90 10.96 -9.60
C PHE A 90 13.32 10.43 -10.98
N ASN A 91 12.75 10.97 -12.05
CA ASN A 91 13.11 10.66 -13.44
C ASN A 91 14.06 11.70 -14.02
#